data_AF-A0AAV8VY84-F1
#
_entry.id   AF-A0AAV8VY84-F1
#
_cell.length_a   1.000
_cell.length_b   1.000
_cell.length_c   1.000
_cell.angle_alpha   90.00
_cell.angle_beta   90.00
_cell.angle_gamma   90.00
#
_symmetry.space_group_name_H-M   'P 1'
#
loop_
_entity.id
_entity.type
_entity.pdbx_description
1 polymer ?
#
loop_
_entity_poly.entity_id
_entity_poly.type
_entity_poly.pdbx_seq_one_letter_code
_entity_poly.pdbx_strand_id
1 'polypeptide(L)'
;MCTKRNWSSCKLRVFALANKRDELELEHRNMASLLAKFRIDYTDLQVVPDITAKPQESTQRFFDSLIADFRTEDKANTSDSVYVSDAELLAIKDKTNRHLRLRELLLEHSSEANMVVVTLPIPRKNIVSAPLYLAWLELLTKDMPPILLVRGNQTSVLTFYS
;
A
#
# COMPACT_ATOMS: atom_id res chain seq x y z
N MET A 1 -4.16 20.37 13.01
CA MET A 1 -5.63 20.08 13.04
C MET A 1 -6.18 20.02 11.61
N CYS A 2 -7.08 19.07 11.27
CA CYS A 2 -7.78 19.10 9.98
C CYS A 2 -8.65 20.36 9.87
N THR A 3 -8.46 21.14 8.81
CA THR A 3 -9.02 22.50 8.67
C THR A 3 -10.53 22.55 8.38
N LYS A 4 -11.18 21.39 8.24
CA LYS A 4 -12.63 21.27 7.98
C LYS A 4 -13.37 20.91 9.26
N ARG A 5 -14.52 21.57 9.50
CA ARG A 5 -15.34 21.44 10.72
C ARG A 5 -15.72 20.00 11.08
N ASN A 6 -15.94 19.14 10.09
CA ASN A 6 -16.35 17.74 10.32
C ASN A 6 -15.19 16.83 10.76
N TRP A 7 -13.94 17.28 10.62
CA TRP A 7 -12.73 16.51 10.91
C TRP A 7 -11.85 17.19 11.96
N SER A 8 -12.31 18.28 12.58
CA SER A 8 -11.51 19.08 13.51
C SER A 8 -11.12 18.30 14.78
N SER A 9 -11.90 17.30 15.17
CA SER A 9 -11.63 16.40 16.29
C SER A 9 -10.83 15.15 15.90
N CYS A 10 -10.55 14.93 14.62
CA CYS A 10 -9.84 13.75 14.15
C CYS A 10 -8.34 13.85 14.43
N LYS A 11 -7.76 12.76 14.92
CA LYS A 11 -6.33 12.60 15.17
C LYS A 11 -5.66 12.03 13.93
N LEU A 12 -4.71 12.76 13.35
CA LEU A 12 -3.92 12.27 12.24
C LEU A 12 -2.79 11.37 12.76
N ARG A 13 -2.79 10.10 12.37
CA ARG A 13 -1.68 9.16 12.60
C ARG A 13 -0.93 8.96 11.29
N VAL A 14 0.39 9.02 11.33
CA VAL A 14 1.25 8.81 10.16
C VAL A 14 2.00 7.50 10.33
N PHE A 15 1.95 6.65 9.32
CA PHE A 15 2.68 5.40 9.27
C PHE A 15 3.73 5.48 8.17
N ALA A 16 4.99 5.25 8.54
CA ALA A 16 6.10 5.15 7.61
C ALA A 16 6.59 3.70 7.57
N LEU A 17 6.94 3.20 6.39
CA LEU A 17 7.40 1.83 6.21
C LEU A 17 8.92 1.82 6.13
N ALA A 18 9.58 1.05 6.97
CA ALA A 18 11.03 0.87 6.93
C ALA A 18 11.40 -0.53 6.43
N ASN A 19 12.42 -0.60 5.58
CA ASN A 19 12.91 -1.88 5.05
C ASN A 19 13.83 -2.61 6.02
N LYS A 20 14.50 -1.89 6.91
CA LYS A 20 15.47 -2.42 7.88
C LYS A 20 15.24 -1.84 9.26
N ARG A 21 15.49 -2.65 10.29
CA ARG A 21 15.36 -2.25 11.70
C ARG A 21 16.38 -1.19 12.11
N ASP A 22 17.58 -1.23 11.53
CA ASP A 22 18.66 -0.28 11.84
C ASP A 22 18.39 1.14 11.33
N GLU A 23 17.40 1.31 10.44
CA GLU A 23 17.05 2.58 9.81
C GLU A 23 15.82 3.25 10.45
N LEU A 24 15.19 2.63 11.46
CA LEU A 24 13.92 3.10 12.05
C LEU A 24 14.00 4.54 12.60
N GLU A 25 15.02 4.82 13.41
CA GLU A 25 15.23 6.15 14.00
C GLU A 25 15.50 7.22 12.94
N LEU A 26 16.28 6.87 11.92
CA LEU A 26 16.60 7.78 10.82
C LEU A 26 15.36 8.11 9.99
N GLU A 27 14.57 7.10 9.62
CA GLU A 27 13.33 7.27 8.88
C GLU A 27 12.29 8.05 9.68
N HIS A 28 12.18 7.78 10.99
CA HIS A 28 11.31 8.54 11.87
C HIS A 28 11.68 10.03 11.86
N ARG A 29 12.98 10.35 12.04
CA ARG A 29 13.47 11.74 12.01
C ARG A 29 13.25 12.41 10.65
N ASN A 30 13.52 11.70 9.55
CA ASN A 30 13.34 12.20 8.19
C ASN A 30 11.87 12.53 7.91
N MET A 31 10.96 11.62 8.28
CA MET A 31 9.52 11.81 8.13
C MET A 31 9.00 12.95 9.00
N ALA A 32 9.44 13.04 10.26
CA ALA A 32 9.08 14.15 11.14
C ALA A 32 9.53 15.50 10.56
N SER A 33 10.76 15.58 10.03
CA SER A 33 11.27 16.78 9.36
C SER A 33 10.45 17.15 8.11
N LEU A 34 10.05 16.15 7.31
CA LEU A 34 9.24 16.36 6.11
C LEU A 34 7.85 16.89 6.45
N LEU A 35 7.17 16.29 7.43
CA LEU A 35 5.86 16.72 7.91
C LEU A 35 5.90 18.15 8.46
N ALA A 36 6.96 18.50 9.19
CA ALA A 36 7.17 19.86 9.68
C ALA A 36 7.30 20.87 8.52
N LYS A 37 8.03 20.53 7.45
CA LYS A 37 8.13 21.40 6.26
C LYS A 37 6.77 21.59 5.56
N PHE A 38 5.93 20.56 5.56
CA PHE A 38 4.55 20.65 5.05
C PHE A 38 3.57 21.29 6.04
N ARG A 39 4.01 21.64 7.26
CA ARG A 39 3.16 22.18 8.33
C ARG A 39 1.96 21.27 8.63
N ILE A 40 2.19 19.96 8.57
CA ILE A 40 1.18 18.95 8.87
C ILE A 40 1.33 18.57 10.33
N ASP A 41 0.37 18.97 11.17
CA ASP A 41 0.27 18.49 12.54
C ASP A 41 -0.24 17.05 12.55
N TYR A 42 0.44 16.19 13.29
CA TYR A 42 0.04 14.80 13.51
C TYR A 42 0.05 14.49 15.01
N THR A 43 -0.73 13.48 15.40
CA THR A 43 -0.83 13.02 16.79
C THR A 43 0.19 11.92 17.09
N ASP A 44 0.49 11.08 16.10
CA ASP A 44 1.40 9.95 16.25
C ASP A 44 2.10 9.65 14.93
N LEU A 45 3.38 9.27 15.00
CA LEU A 45 4.21 8.85 13.87
C LEU A 45 4.81 7.49 14.21
N GLN A 46 4.40 6.45 13.50
CA GLN A 46 4.88 5.10 13.69
C GLN A 46 5.69 4.64 12.47
N VAL A 47 6.91 4.18 12.71
CA VAL A 47 7.71 3.54 11.67
C VAL A 47 7.57 2.03 11.82
N VAL A 48 6.92 1.39 10.85
CA VAL A 48 6.63 -0.04 10.87
C VAL A 48 7.77 -0.78 10.17
N PRO A 49 8.49 -1.67 10.89
CA PRO A 49 9.50 -2.53 10.28
C PRO A 49 8.87 -3.69 9.51
N ASP A 50 9.71 -4.45 8.82
CA ASP A 50 9.40 -5.82 8.39
C ASP A 50 8.27 -5.94 7.34
N ILE A 51 8.13 -4.96 6.43
CA ILE A 51 7.23 -5.12 5.26
C ILE A 51 7.67 -6.27 4.32
N THR A 52 8.92 -6.69 4.43
CA THR A 52 9.49 -7.83 3.70
C THR A 52 9.31 -9.17 4.40
N ALA A 53 8.70 -9.19 5.59
CA ALA A 53 8.40 -10.43 6.29
C ALA A 53 7.43 -11.30 5.49
N LYS A 54 7.49 -12.61 5.72
CA LYS A 54 6.57 -13.56 5.10
C LYS A 54 5.14 -13.27 5.58
N PRO A 55 4.17 -13.10 4.66
CA PRO A 55 2.78 -12.90 5.03
C PRO A 55 2.19 -14.17 5.65
N GLN A 56 1.13 -14.01 6.44
CA GLN A 56 0.36 -15.11 7.02
C GLN A 56 -0.25 -16.00 5.93
N GLU A 57 -0.43 -17.29 6.25
CA GLU A 57 -1.03 -18.24 5.32
C GLU A 57 -2.49 -17.90 4.99
N SER A 58 -3.23 -17.33 5.94
CA SER A 58 -4.60 -16.86 5.74
C SER A 58 -4.67 -15.80 4.65
N THR A 59 -3.77 -14.81 4.70
CA THR A 59 -3.66 -13.74 3.70
C THR A 59 -3.27 -14.27 2.33
N GLN A 60 -2.35 -15.24 2.27
CA GLN A 60 -1.95 -15.90 1.03
C GLN A 60 -3.14 -16.64 0.40
N ARG A 61 -3.86 -17.45 1.18
CA ARG A 61 -5.04 -18.18 0.69
C ARG A 61 -6.14 -17.23 0.19
N PHE A 62 -6.35 -16.11 0.87
CA PHE A 62 -7.27 -15.09 0.40
C PHE A 62 -6.84 -14.53 -0.96
N PHE A 63 -5.56 -14.17 -1.12
CA PHE A 63 -5.05 -13.70 -2.40
C PHE A 63 -5.15 -14.76 -3.52
N ASP A 64 -4.82 -16.02 -3.22
CA ASP A 64 -4.96 -17.12 -4.17
C ASP A 64 -6.42 -17.28 -4.62
N SER A 65 -7.39 -17.06 -3.72
CA SER A 65 -8.82 -17.06 -4.07
C SER A 65 -9.23 -15.91 -4.99
N LEU A 66 -8.58 -14.74 -4.89
CA LEU A 66 -8.87 -13.58 -5.76
C LEU A 66 -8.41 -13.81 -7.21
N ILE A 67 -7.32 -14.54 -7.38
CA ILE A 67 -6.72 -14.78 -8.71
C ILE A 67 -7.16 -16.12 -9.33
N ALA A 68 -7.85 -16.98 -8.58
CA ALA A 68 -8.19 -18.34 -8.99
C ALA A 68 -8.91 -18.40 -10.35
N ASP A 69 -9.92 -17.56 -10.54
CA ASP A 69 -10.74 -17.53 -11.77
C ASP A 69 -9.99 -16.96 -12.99
N PHE A 70 -8.87 -16.25 -12.76
CA PHE A 70 -8.10 -15.57 -13.80
C PHE A 70 -6.77 -16.26 -14.09
N ARG A 71 -6.50 -17.43 -13.49
CA ARG A 71 -5.26 -18.16 -13.69
C ARG A 71 -5.37 -19.07 -14.92
N THR A 72 -4.34 -19.07 -15.77
CA THR A 72 -4.27 -19.98 -16.93
C THR A 72 -2.97 -20.77 -16.93
N GLU A 73 -3.06 -22.07 -17.25
CA GLU A 73 -1.90 -22.95 -17.45
C GLU A 73 -1.34 -22.82 -18.88
N ASP A 74 -2.16 -22.36 -19.82
CA ASP A 74 -1.83 -22.38 -21.24
C ASP A 74 -0.95 -21.19 -21.65
N LYS A 75 0.29 -21.50 -22.02
CA LYS A 75 1.26 -20.62 -22.70
C LYS A 75 0.85 -20.28 -24.13
N ALA A 76 -0.44 -20.14 -24.42
CA ALA A 76 -0.93 -19.96 -25.78
C ALA A 76 -1.14 -18.47 -26.06
N ASN A 77 -0.07 -17.80 -26.51
CA ASN A 77 -0.04 -16.72 -27.50
C ASN A 77 -1.29 -15.83 -27.64
N THR A 78 -1.83 -15.34 -26.53
CA THR A 78 -2.88 -14.32 -26.58
C THR A 78 -2.27 -13.10 -25.92
N SER A 79 -1.98 -12.10 -26.73
CA SER A 79 -1.54 -10.76 -26.35
C SER A 79 -2.52 -10.00 -25.44
N ASP A 80 -3.53 -10.70 -24.90
CA ASP A 80 -4.61 -10.12 -24.12
C ASP A 80 -4.32 -10.29 -22.63
N SER A 81 -4.27 -9.14 -21.96
CA SER A 81 -3.99 -8.92 -20.54
C SER A 81 -5.03 -9.48 -19.57
N VAL A 82 -5.81 -10.49 -19.98
CA VAL A 82 -7.02 -10.96 -19.28
C VAL A 82 -6.73 -12.09 -18.29
N TYR A 83 -5.59 -12.79 -18.44
CA TYR A 83 -5.21 -13.89 -17.56
C TYR A 83 -3.88 -13.64 -16.84
N VAL A 84 -3.74 -14.27 -15.69
CA VAL A 84 -2.52 -14.29 -14.85
C VAL A 84 -1.73 -15.55 -15.15
N SER A 85 -0.46 -15.39 -15.51
CA SER A 85 0.43 -16.53 -15.76
C SER A 85 1.29 -16.88 -14.53
N ASP A 86 1.66 -18.14 -14.40
CA ASP A 86 2.55 -18.59 -13.31
C ASP A 86 3.94 -17.95 -13.38
N ALA A 87 4.43 -17.67 -14.59
CA ALA A 87 5.70 -16.98 -14.80
C ALA A 87 5.65 -15.53 -14.29
N GLU A 88 4.53 -14.84 -14.52
CA GLU A 88 4.28 -13.49 -14.00
C GLU A 88 4.23 -13.50 -12.46
N LEU A 89 3.44 -14.41 -11.87
CA LEU A 89 3.32 -14.56 -10.41
C LEU A 89 4.68 -14.80 -9.75
N LEU A 90 5.52 -15.64 -10.36
CA LEU A 90 6.88 -15.89 -9.86
C LEU A 90 7.76 -14.64 -9.98
N ALA A 91 7.69 -13.92 -11.11
CA ALA A 91 8.50 -12.73 -11.36
C ALA A 91 8.17 -11.56 -10.43
N ILE A 92 6.92 -11.45 -9.96
CA ILE A 92 6.48 -10.36 -9.07
C ILE A 92 6.14 -10.80 -7.65
N LYS A 93 6.51 -12.03 -7.28
CA LYS A 93 6.24 -12.64 -5.96
C LYS A 93 6.61 -11.74 -4.79
N ASP A 94 7.79 -11.11 -4.82
CA ASP A 94 8.26 -10.24 -3.74
C ASP A 94 7.39 -8.97 -3.59
N LYS A 95 6.87 -8.43 -4.70
CA LYS A 95 5.95 -7.30 -4.65
C LYS A 95 4.58 -7.71 -4.12
N THR A 96 4.06 -8.85 -4.59
CA THR A 96 2.82 -9.43 -4.07
C THR A 96 2.93 -9.66 -2.56
N ASN A 97 4.02 -10.25 -2.08
CA ASN A 97 4.26 -10.47 -0.65
C ASN A 97 4.26 -9.16 0.17
N ARG A 98 4.83 -8.08 -0.37
CA ARG A 98 4.77 -6.76 0.29
C ARG A 98 3.34 -6.22 0.39
N HIS A 99 2.51 -6.44 -0.64
CA HIS A 99 1.10 -6.05 -0.60
C HIS A 99 0.29 -6.90 0.40
N LEU A 100 0.57 -8.20 0.48
CA LEU A 100 -0.02 -9.09 1.49
C LEU A 100 0.35 -8.63 2.90
N ARG A 101 1.63 -8.35 3.14
CA ARG A 101 2.09 -7.85 4.44
C ARG A 101 1.51 -6.48 4.78
N LEU A 102 1.39 -5.59 3.78
CA LEU A 102 0.74 -4.30 3.95
C LEU A 102 -0.73 -4.44 4.37
N ARG A 103 -1.49 -5.38 3.78
CA ARG A 103 -2.87 -5.67 4.20
C ARG A 103 -2.95 -6.02 5.67
N GLU A 104 -2.08 -6.89 6.15
CA GLU A 104 -2.05 -7.32 7.56
C GLU A 104 -1.82 -6.11 8.49
N LEU A 105 -0.85 -5.27 8.16
CA LEU A 105 -0.54 -4.06 8.93
C LEU A 105 -1.70 -3.06 8.92
N LEU A 106 -2.39 -2.91 7.78
CA LEU A 106 -3.56 -2.05 7.65
C LEU A 106 -4.71 -2.53 8.56
N LEU A 107 -5.00 -3.83 8.56
CA LEU A 107 -6.03 -4.42 9.41
C LEU A 107 -5.67 -4.32 10.90
N GLU A 108 -4.40 -4.55 11.25
CA GLU A 108 -3.89 -4.49 12.62
C GLU A 108 -3.98 -3.07 13.21
N HIS A 109 -3.61 -2.03 12.45
CA HIS A 109 -3.45 -0.68 12.99
C HIS A 109 -4.59 0.30 12.64
N SER A 110 -5.41 -0.04 11.64
CA SER A 110 -6.33 0.92 10.99
C SER A 110 -7.74 0.38 10.70
N SER A 111 -8.13 -0.78 11.23
CA SER A 111 -9.48 -1.35 11.06
C SER A 111 -10.60 -0.48 11.64
N GLU A 112 -10.32 0.32 12.68
CA GLU A 112 -11.29 1.23 13.31
C GLU A 112 -11.12 2.70 12.89
N ALA A 113 -10.29 2.98 11.88
CA ALA A 113 -10.07 4.34 11.43
C ALA A 113 -11.31 4.93 10.73
N ASN A 114 -11.55 6.24 10.85
CA ASN A 114 -12.61 6.90 10.07
C ASN A 114 -12.31 6.93 8.56
N MET A 115 -11.03 6.98 8.20
CA MET A 115 -10.54 6.99 6.83
C MET A 115 -9.09 6.54 6.81
N VAL A 116 -8.68 5.84 5.75
CA VAL A 116 -7.28 5.44 5.54
C VAL A 116 -6.81 6.00 4.21
N VAL A 117 -5.66 6.67 4.21
CA VAL A 117 -5.02 7.17 2.99
C VAL A 117 -3.77 6.33 2.74
N VAL A 118 -3.70 5.67 1.59
CA VAL A 118 -2.60 4.78 1.23
C VAL A 118 -2.05 5.19 -0.13
N THR A 119 -0.74 5.08 -0.30
CA THR A 119 -0.10 5.26 -1.60
C THR A 119 -0.63 4.19 -2.57
N LEU A 120 -1.20 4.63 -3.69
CA LEU A 120 -1.70 3.73 -4.74
C LEU A 120 -0.54 2.87 -5.27
N PRO A 121 -0.60 1.52 -5.17
CA PRO A 121 0.36 0.65 -5.82
C PRO A 121 0.29 0.83 -7.32
N ILE A 122 1.42 0.96 -8.01
CA ILE A 122 1.43 1.12 -9.46
C ILE A 122 2.47 0.20 -10.09
N PRO A 123 2.03 -0.81 -10.84
CA PRO A 123 2.95 -1.64 -11.59
C PRO A 123 3.55 -0.87 -12.76
N ARG A 124 4.72 -1.33 -13.22
CA ARG A 124 5.24 -0.88 -14.51
C ARG A 124 4.37 -1.47 -15.62
N LYS A 125 4.09 -0.68 -16.66
CA LYS A 125 3.34 -1.15 -17.84
C LYS A 125 3.97 -2.43 -18.39
N ASN A 126 3.12 -3.35 -18.84
CA ASN A 126 3.50 -4.63 -19.47
C ASN A 126 4.25 -5.63 -18.58
N ILE A 127 4.38 -5.36 -17.27
CA ILE A 127 4.93 -6.33 -16.31
C ILE A 127 3.82 -7.08 -15.57
N VAL A 128 2.68 -6.41 -15.35
CA VAL A 128 1.58 -6.93 -14.56
C VAL A 128 0.30 -6.87 -15.38
N SER A 129 -0.40 -7.98 -15.44
CA SER A 129 -1.70 -8.17 -16.05
C SER A 129 -2.78 -7.37 -15.31
N ALA A 130 -3.83 -6.99 -16.02
CA ALA A 130 -4.96 -6.26 -15.44
C ALA A 130 -5.59 -6.98 -14.24
N PRO A 131 -5.93 -8.30 -14.30
CA PRO A 131 -6.52 -9.00 -13.16
C PRO A 131 -5.57 -9.03 -11.95
N LEU A 132 -4.27 -9.23 -12.14
CA LEU A 132 -3.32 -9.27 -11.03
C LEU A 132 -3.18 -7.90 -10.35
N TYR A 133 -3.16 -6.83 -11.13
CA TYR A 133 -3.17 -5.48 -10.58
C TYR A 133 -4.45 -5.18 -9.79
N LEU A 134 -5.61 -5.53 -10.32
CA LEU A 134 -6.89 -5.35 -9.61
C LEU A 134 -6.97 -6.21 -8.34
N ALA A 135 -6.43 -7.43 -8.37
CA ALA A 135 -6.33 -8.29 -7.19
C ALA A 135 -5.47 -7.64 -6.09
N TRP A 136 -4.40 -6.91 -6.42
CA TRP A 136 -3.64 -6.14 -5.43
C TRP A 136 -4.43 -4.99 -4.84
N LEU A 137 -5.27 -4.31 -5.63
CA LEU A 137 -6.12 -3.24 -5.11
C LEU A 137 -7.17 -3.81 -4.17
N GLU A 138 -7.91 -4.84 -4.59
CA GLU A 138 -8.91 -5.51 -3.77
C GLU A 138 -8.30 -6.06 -2.47
N LEU A 139 -7.10 -6.64 -2.56
CA LEU A 139 -6.35 -7.11 -1.40
C LEU A 139 -6.09 -5.99 -0.38
N LEU A 140 -5.85 -4.75 -0.80
CA LEU A 140 -5.60 -3.65 0.14
C LEU A 140 -6.88 -2.99 0.66
N THR A 141 -7.99 -3.08 -0.08
CA THR A 141 -9.23 -2.36 0.23
C THR A 141 -10.28 -3.22 0.91
N LYS A 142 -10.26 -4.55 0.74
CA LYS A 142 -11.26 -5.46 1.31
C LYS A 142 -11.27 -5.38 2.83
N ASP A 143 -12.45 -5.28 3.44
CA ASP A 143 -12.67 -5.22 4.89
C ASP A 143 -11.99 -4.03 5.60
N MET A 144 -11.63 -3.00 4.84
CA MET A 144 -11.09 -1.75 5.39
C MET A 144 -12.18 -0.69 5.53
N PRO A 145 -12.03 0.27 6.46
CA PRO A 145 -12.76 1.53 6.41
C PRO A 145 -12.56 2.26 5.07
N PRO A 146 -13.31 3.35 4.81
CA PRO A 146 -13.16 4.14 3.60
C PRO A 146 -11.69 4.46 3.28
N ILE A 147 -11.18 3.87 2.20
CA ILE A 147 -9.78 3.96 1.80
C ILE A 147 -9.64 4.87 0.58
N LEU A 148 -8.65 5.76 0.62
CA LEU A 148 -8.27 6.60 -0.48
C LEU A 148 -6.88 6.20 -0.96
N LEU A 149 -6.84 5.62 -2.16
CA LEU A 149 -5.59 5.29 -2.84
C LEU A 149 -5.11 6.52 -3.63
N VAL A 150 -3.96 7.07 -3.26
CA VAL A 150 -3.43 8.32 -3.83
C VAL A 150 -2.11 8.09 -4.53
N ARG A 151 -1.94 8.69 -5.70
CA ARG A 151 -0.65 8.78 -6.41
C ARG A 151 -0.36 10.23 -6.77
N GLY A 152 0.83 10.72 -6.40
CA GLY A 152 1.36 11.96 -6.96
C GLY A 152 1.77 11.78 -8.42
N ASN A 153 1.87 12.89 -9.16
CA ASN A 153 2.41 12.98 -10.52
C ASN A 153 3.94 13.21 -10.56
N GLN A 154 4.62 13.01 -9.41
CA GLN A 154 6.07 13.20 -9.25
C GLN A 154 6.57 14.65 -9.44
N THR A 155 5.69 15.66 -9.49
CA THR A 155 6.12 17.08 -9.45
C THR A 155 6.23 17.57 -8.01
N SER A 156 7.15 18.51 -7.75
CA SER A 156 7.30 19.09 -6.41
C SER A 156 6.01 19.80 -5.99
N VAL A 157 5.49 19.42 -4.82
CA VAL A 157 4.31 20.04 -4.20
C VAL A 157 4.71 20.93 -3.01
N LEU A 158 6.00 21.00 -2.69
CA LEU A 158 6.49 21.80 -1.57
C LEU A 158 6.62 23.26 -2.03
N THR A 159 5.63 24.07 -1.69
CA THR A 159 5.64 25.51 -1.93
C THR A 159 6.17 26.24 -0.70
N PHE A 160 7.31 26.92 -0.84
CA PHE A 160 7.77 27.85 0.18
C PHE A 160 6.95 29.13 0.06
N TYR A 161 6.07 29.38 1.04
CA TYR A 161 5.52 30.72 1.21
C TYR A 161 6.69 31.63 1.63
N SER A 162 7.10 32.53 0.73
CA SER A 162 7.94 33.68 1.07
C SER A 162 7.15 34.68 1.90
#